data_AF-A0A396PDN7-F1
#
_entry.id   AF-A0A396PDN7-F1
#
_cell.length_a   1.000
_cell.length_b   1.000
_cell.length_c   1.000
_cell.angle_alpha   90.00
_cell.angle_beta   90.00
_cell.angle_gamma   90.00
#
_symmetry.space_group_name_H-M   'P 1'
#
loop_
_entity.id
_entity.type
_entity.pdbx_description
1 polymer ?
#
loop_
_entity_poly.entity_id
_entity_poly.type
_entity_poly.pdbx_seq_one_letter_code
_entity_poly.pdbx_strand_id
1 'polypeptide(L)' 'MRFNLIKRKHKHQWRITQVSNVIQHDDFGYPLRLCIEKCDICEQSKQVWLDVGEEALKELETGESVLCEWRKICEE' A
#
# COMPACT_ATOMS: atom_id res chain seq x y z
N MET A 1 -6.10 -10.52 -26.15
CA MET A 1 -6.69 -11.66 -25.41
C MET A 1 -7.56 -11.09 -24.30
N ARG A 2 -8.88 -11.33 -24.33
CA ARG A 2 -9.80 -10.89 -23.26
C ARG A 2 -9.85 -12.00 -22.22
N PHE A 3 -9.22 -11.79 -21.07
CA PHE A 3 -9.35 -12.70 -19.94
C PHE A 3 -10.78 -12.63 -19.43
N ASN A 4 -11.60 -13.62 -19.79
CA ASN A 4 -12.86 -13.89 -19.11
C ASN A 4 -12.52 -14.34 -17.69
N LEU A 5 -12.39 -13.37 -16.77
CA LEU A 5 -12.33 -13.61 -15.34
C LEU A 5 -13.68 -14.19 -14.93
N ILE A 6 -13.79 -15.52 -14.97
CA ILE A 6 -14.84 -16.25 -14.29
C ILE A 6 -14.75 -15.80 -12.84
N LYS A 7 -15.70 -14.96 -12.39
CA LYS A 7 -15.85 -14.58 -10.98
C LYS A 7 -16.28 -15.83 -10.21
N ARG A 8 -15.35 -16.76 -9.99
CA ARG A 8 -15.55 -17.87 -9.07
C ARG A 8 -15.76 -17.24 -7.71
N LYS A 9 -16.94 -17.42 -7.12
CA LYS A 9 -17.17 -17.06 -5.72
C LYS A 9 -16.23 -17.90 -4.88
N HIS A 10 -15.17 -17.29 -4.39
CA HIS A 10 -14.20 -17.91 -3.49
C HIS A 10 -13.94 -16.92 -2.36
N LYS A 11 -13.51 -17.44 -1.20
CA LYS A 11 -12.99 -16.59 -0.15
C LYS A 11 -11.62 -16.10 -0.61
N HIS A 12 -11.48 -14.79 -0.77
CA HIS A 12 -10.21 -14.23 -1.18
C HIS A 12 -9.13 -14.51 -0.12
N GLN A 13 -8.00 -15.02 -0.60
CA GLN A 13 -6.76 -15.11 0.15
C GLN A 13 -5.83 -14.02 -0.39
N TRP A 14 -5.82 -12.88 0.30
CA TRP A 14 -5.02 -11.72 -0.08
C TRP A 14 -3.60 -11.86 0.47
N ARG A 15 -2.62 -11.50 -0.37
CA ARG A 15 -1.21 -11.41 0.02
C ARG A 15 -0.64 -10.09 -0.49
N ILE A 16 0.20 -9.45 0.32
CA ILE A 16 0.98 -8.30 -0.12
C ILE A 16 1.99 -8.78 -1.17
N THR A 17 2.05 -8.09 -2.29
CA THR A 17 2.95 -8.40 -3.41
C THR A 17 3.89 -7.27 -3.76
N GLN A 18 3.53 -6.04 -3.41
CA GLN A 18 4.34 -4.84 -3.63
C GLN A 18 4.13 -3.88 -2.47
N VAL A 19 5.16 -3.11 -2.15
CA VAL A 19 5.16 -2.07 -1.12
C VAL A 19 5.80 -0.81 -1.71
N SER A 20 5.25 0.37 -1.43
CA SER A 20 5.87 1.63 -1.81
C SER A 20 7.10 1.91 -0.95
N ASN A 21 8.11 2.56 -1.51
CA ASN A 21 9.20 3.15 -0.73
C ASN A 21 8.81 4.49 -0.08
N VAL A 22 7.54 4.89 -0.19
CA VAL A 22 7.02 6.10 0.45
C VAL A 22 6.37 5.71 1.76
N ILE A 23 6.76 6.39 2.83
CA ILE A 23 6.07 6.39 4.12
C ILE A 23 5.22 7.66 4.19
N GLN A 24 3.97 7.53 4.57
CA GLN A 24 3.04 8.64 4.70
C GLN A 24 2.46 8.64 6.11
N HIS A 25 2.53 9.78 6.81
CA HIS A 25 1.84 9.90 8.09
C HIS A 25 0.35 10.17 7.88
N ASP A 26 -0.49 9.54 8.69
CA ASP A 26 -1.89 9.89 8.82
C ASP A 26 -2.09 11.18 9.63
N ASP A 27 -3.35 11.58 9.84
CA ASP A 27 -3.71 12.79 10.58
C ASP A 27 -3.27 12.78 12.06
N PHE A 28 -2.97 11.60 12.61
CA PHE A 28 -2.48 11.40 13.97
C PHE A 28 -0.95 11.27 14.05
N GLY A 29 -0.26 11.27 12.90
CA GLY A 29 1.18 11.10 12.83
C GLY A 29 1.65 9.64 12.76
N TYR A 30 0.75 8.66 12.60
CA TYR A 30 1.13 7.26 12.46
C TYR A 30 1.65 6.98 11.05
N PRO A 31 2.79 6.27 10.92
CA PRO A 31 3.38 6.01 9.62
C PRO A 31 2.63 4.87 8.91
N LEU A 32 2.23 5.13 7.67
CA LEU A 32 1.55 4.21 6.77
C LEU A 32 2.37 3.97 5.50
N ARG A 33 2.17 2.82 4.87
CA ARG A 33 2.73 2.47 3.55
C ARG A 33 1.67 1.95 2.60
N LEU A 34 1.73 2.41 1.36
CA LEU A 34 0.87 1.92 0.29
C LEU A 34 1.35 0.55 -0.17
N CYS A 35 0.46 -0.43 -0.18
CA CYS A 35 0.73 -1.79 -0.57
C CYS A 35 -0.22 -2.25 -1.67
N ILE A 36 0.24 -3.18 -2.51
CA ILE A 36 -0.61 -3.92 -3.44
C ILE A 36 -0.85 -5.31 -2.88
N GLU A 37 -2.11 -5.59 -2.57
CA GLU A 37 -2.57 -6.95 -2.28
C GLU A 37 -3.05 -7.61 -3.56
N LYS A 38 -2.63 -8.86 -3.77
CA LYS A 38 -3.14 -9.72 -4.84
C LYS A 38 -3.76 -10.98 -4.22
N CYS A 39 -4.88 -11.42 -4.76
CA CYS A 39 -5.48 -12.68 -4.36
C CYS A 39 -4.74 -13.84 -5.04
N ASP A 40 -4.27 -14.81 -4.25
CA ASP A 40 -3.51 -15.96 -4.76
C ASP A 40 -4.36 -16.89 -5.66
N ILE A 41 -5.70 -16.79 -5.59
CA ILE A 41 -6.62 -17.68 -6.31
C ILE A 41 -7.14 -17.06 -7.61
N CYS A 42 -7.68 -15.84 -7.56
CA CYS A 42 -8.30 -15.19 -8.72
C CYS A 42 -7.45 -14.09 -9.35
N GLU A 43 -6.26 -13.83 -8.81
CA GLU A 43 -5.34 -12.81 -9.28
C GLU A 43 -5.84 -11.36 -9.25
N GLN A 44 -7.03 -11.11 -8.69
CA GLN A 44 -7.50 -9.76 -8.46
C GLN A 44 -6.50 -9.02 -7.57
N SER A 45 -6.30 -7.73 -7.83
CA SER A 45 -5.47 -6.87 -7.00
C SER A 45 -6.23 -5.66 -6.47
N LYS A 46 -5.76 -5.11 -5.35
CA LYS A 46 -6.24 -3.85 -4.77
C LYS A 46 -5.10 -3.14 -4.06
N GLN A 47 -5.25 -1.83 -3.92
CA GLN A 47 -4.39 -0.98 -3.10
C GLN A 47 -4.91 -0.96 -1.66
N VAL A 48 -4.00 -1.03 -0.70
CA VAL A 48 -4.29 -0.91 0.74
C VAL A 48 -3.21 -0.08 1.42
N TRP A 49 -3.59 0.69 2.44
CA TRP A 49 -2.65 1.34 3.34
C TRP A 49 -2.47 0.47 4.58
N LEU A 50 -1.21 0.25 4.99
CA LEU A 50 -0.88 -0.53 6.18
C LEU A 50 -0.01 0.29 7.12
N ASP A 51 -0.28 0.16 8.41
CA ASP A 51 0.59 0.69 9.47
C ASP A 51 1.98 0.07 9.36
N VAL A 52 3.01 0.90 9.52
CA VAL A 52 4.39 0.43 9.59
C VAL A 52 4.96 0.62 10.99
N GLY A 53 5.85 -0.31 11.39
CA GLY A 53 6.54 -0.25 12.67
C GLY A 53 7.83 0.57 12.61
N GLU A 54 8.55 0.62 13.74
CA GLU A 54 9.81 1.37 13.89
C GLU A 54 10.88 0.99 12.86
N GLU A 55 10.89 -0.27 12.39
CA GLU A 55 11.84 -0.71 11.36
C GLU A 55 11.69 0.08 10.05
N ALA A 56 10.47 0.46 9.68
CA ALA A 56 10.26 1.27 8.49
C ALA A 56 10.80 2.70 8.66
N LEU A 57 10.86 3.22 9.89
CA LEU A 57 11.46 4.54 10.14
C LEU A 57 12.98 4.51 9.97
N LYS A 58 13.64 3.38 10.24
CA LYS A 58 15.08 3.21 9.96
C LYS A 58 15.39 3.27 8.47
N GLU A 59 14.45 2.84 7.61
CA GLU A 59 14.59 2.95 6.16
C GLU A 59 14.66 4.41 5.68
N LEU A 60 14.15 5.38 6.46
CA LEU A 60 14.31 6.81 6.15
C LEU A 60 15.75 7.27 6.38
N GLU A 61 16.45 6.71 7.37
CA GLU A 61 17.84 7.06 7.67
C GLU A 61 18.80 6.50 6.61
N THR A 62 18.50 5.31 6.07
CA THR A 62 19.29 4.66 5.01
C THR A 62 18.96 5.20 3.62
N GLY A 63 17.85 5.93 3.46
CA GLY A 63 17.35 6.41 2.18
C GLY A 63 16.66 5.33 1.33
N GLU A 64 16.43 4.15 1.89
CA GLU A 64 15.63 3.09 1.25
C GLU A 64 14.16 3.50 1.12
N SER A 65 13.67 4.30 2.08
CA SER A 65 12.36 4.93 2.05
C SER A 65 12.44 6.45 2.08
N VAL A 66 11.38 7.10 1.62
CA VAL A 66 11.20 8.55 1.64
C VAL A 66 9.91 8.92 2.35
N LEU A 67 9.91 10.05 3.07
CA LEU A 67 8.71 10.55 3.72
C LEU A 67 7.86 11.37 2.74
N CYS A 68 6.55 11.13 2.74
CA CYS A 68 5.59 11.89 1.96
C CYS A 68 5.37 13.27 2.58
N GLU A 69 5.50 14.32 1.78
CA GLU A 69 5.15 15.69 2.17
C GLU A 69 3.79 16.09 1.59
N TRP A 70 2.85 16.37 2.49
CA TRP A 70 1.54 16.90 2.10
C TRP A 70 1.65 18.33 1.60
N ARG A 71 1.04 18.60 0.44
CA ARG A 71 0.80 19.96 -0.03
C ARG A 71 -0.67 20.26 0.11
N LYS A 72 -0.99 21.37 0.78
CA LYS A 72 -2.35 21.90 0.77
C LYS A 72 -2.67 22.30 -0.66
N ILE A 73 -3.74 21.73 -1.22
CA ILE A 73 -4.39 22.31 -2.38
C ILE A 73 -5.20 23.47 -1.80
N CYS A 74 -4.90 24.71 -2.19
CA CYS A 74 -5.66 25.86 -1.72
C CYS A 74 -7.15 25.60 -2.00
N GLU A 75 -7.97 25.58 -0.96
CA GLU A 75 -9.42 25.69 -1.09
C GLU A 75 -9.68 27.16 -1.48
N GLU A 76 -10.17 27.39 -2.69
CA GLU A 76 -10.66 28.69 -3.15
C GLU A 76 -11.94 29.10 -2.39
#